data_AF-A0A428Z8P5-F1
#
_entry.id   AF-A0A428Z8P5-F1
#
_cell.length_a   1.000
_cell.length_b   1.000
_cell.length_c   1.000
_cell.angle_alpha   90.00
_cell.angle_beta   90.00
_cell.angle_gamma   90.00
#
_symmetry.space_group_name_H-M   'P 1'
#
loop_
_entity.id
_entity.type
_entity.pdbx_description
1 polymer ?
#
loop_
_entity_poly.entity_id
_entity_poly.type
_entity_poly.pdbx_seq_one_letter_code
_entity_poly.pdbx_strand_id
1 'polypeptide(L)'
;MNGKKPGCANDDASVAPILLLGAGDRARAALAAVRRRPYAWIPVGFLDDDPTTHGKDVDGVPVLGSIDLVYELPEAGLVACEPGVRDRVLLPDERWVTP
;
A
#
# COMPACT_ATOMS: atom_id res chain seq x y z
N MET A 1 35.16 9.51 -0.92
CA MET A 1 34.08 10.31 -1.55
C MET A 1 33.76 9.64 -2.87
N ASN A 2 32.53 9.18 -3.04
CA ASN A 2 31.80 9.00 -4.31
C ASN A 2 30.58 8.13 -3.97
N GLY A 3 29.57 8.79 -3.41
CA GLY A 3 28.24 8.23 -3.26
C GLY A 3 27.66 8.02 -4.65
N LYS A 4 27.41 6.75 -4.99
CA LYS A 4 26.51 6.41 -6.06
C LYS A 4 25.14 6.93 -5.63
N LYS A 5 24.67 8.02 -6.26
CA LYS A 5 23.27 8.42 -6.18
C LYS A 5 22.42 7.19 -6.53
N PRO A 6 21.46 6.76 -5.70
CA PRO A 6 20.36 5.98 -6.25
C PRO A 6 19.62 6.90 -7.25
N GLY A 7 19.36 6.36 -8.44
CA GLY A 7 19.12 7.06 -9.70
C GLY A 7 18.02 8.11 -9.62
N CYS A 8 18.11 9.20 -10.40
CA CYS A 8 17.62 9.20 -11.79
C CYS A 8 16.34 8.39 -11.90
N ALA A 9 15.21 9.11 -11.97
CA ALA A 9 13.96 8.56 -12.46
C ALA A 9 14.25 7.72 -13.72
N ASN A 10 13.91 6.44 -13.67
CA ASN A 10 13.90 5.62 -14.88
C ASN A 10 12.70 6.09 -15.71
N ASP A 11 12.95 6.39 -16.98
CA ASP A 11 11.97 6.81 -18.00
C ASP A 11 11.06 5.65 -18.50
N ASP A 12 10.65 4.75 -17.60
CA ASP A 12 9.52 3.85 -17.78
C ASP A 12 8.58 4.15 -16.61
N ALA A 13 7.40 4.71 -16.87
CA ALA A 13 6.40 4.99 -15.84
C ALA A 13 5.84 3.67 -15.29
N SER A 14 6.63 2.96 -14.49
CA SER A 14 6.25 1.70 -13.87
C SER A 14 5.23 2.00 -12.79
N VAL A 15 4.00 1.58 -13.04
CA VAL A 15 2.90 1.69 -12.09
C VAL A 15 3.29 0.98 -10.79
N ALA A 16 3.23 1.68 -9.65
CA ALA A 16 3.68 1.13 -8.38
C ALA A 16 2.58 0.26 -7.73
N PRO A 17 2.91 -0.95 -7.22
CA PRO A 17 1.96 -1.73 -6.43
C PRO A 17 1.66 -0.99 -5.12
N ILE A 18 0.40 -1.02 -4.68
CA ILE A 18 -0.07 -0.38 -3.45
C ILE A 18 -0.80 -1.38 -2.56
N LEU A 19 -0.45 -1.37 -1.28
CA LEU A 19 -1.15 -2.05 -0.20
C LEU A 19 -1.98 -1.03 0.61
N LEU A 20 -3.22 -1.41 0.91
CA LEU A 20 -4.13 -0.61 1.75
C LEU A 20 -4.18 -1.22 3.15
N LEU A 21 -3.87 -0.43 4.18
CA LEU A 21 -3.77 -0.91 5.55
C LEU A 21 -5.10 -0.67 6.29
N GLY A 22 -5.88 -1.75 6.43
CA GLY A 22 -7.26 -1.85 6.90
C GLY A 22 -8.19 -2.38 5.80
N ALA A 23 -9.30 -3.02 6.15
CA ALA A 23 -10.31 -3.54 5.20
C ALA A 23 -11.73 -2.96 5.42
N GLY A 24 -11.85 -1.90 6.23
CA GLY A 24 -13.11 -1.20 6.52
C GLY A 24 -13.51 -0.14 5.49
N ASP A 25 -14.52 0.68 5.81
CA ASP A 25 -15.07 1.68 4.89
C ASP A 25 -14.06 2.75 4.46
N ARG A 26 -13.13 3.12 5.35
CA ARG A 26 -12.02 4.02 4.99
C ARG A 26 -11.11 3.41 3.93
N ALA A 27 -10.90 2.09 4.00
CA ALA A 27 -10.08 1.37 3.04
C ALA A 27 -10.78 1.28 1.68
N ARG A 28 -12.11 1.08 1.64
CA ARG A 28 -12.91 1.19 0.41
C ARG A 28 -12.80 2.58 -0.23
N ALA A 29 -12.92 3.63 0.58
CA ALA A 29 -12.77 5.01 0.10
C ALA A 29 -11.36 5.28 -0.44
N ALA A 30 -10.32 4.76 0.23
CA ALA A 30 -8.94 4.86 -0.24
C ALA A 30 -8.71 4.09 -1.54
N LEU A 31 -9.26 2.88 -1.68
CA LEU A 31 -9.23 2.11 -2.92
C LEU A 31 -9.86 2.88 -4.08
N ALA A 32 -11.02 3.50 -3.84
CA ALA A 32 -11.66 4.36 -4.84
C ALA A 32 -10.77 5.55 -5.23
N ALA A 33 -10.00 6.12 -4.29
CA ALA A 33 -9.06 7.20 -4.57
C ALA A 33 -7.86 6.73 -5.40
N VAL A 34 -7.25 5.60 -5.03
CA VAL A 34 -6.15 4.97 -5.76
C VAL A 34 -6.56 4.69 -7.21
N ARG A 35 -7.77 4.13 -7.41
CA ARG A 35 -8.31 3.81 -8.75
C ARG A 35 -8.54 5.02 -9.66
N ARG A 36 -8.62 6.24 -9.12
CA ARG A 36 -8.68 7.47 -9.94
C ARG A 36 -7.33 7.81 -10.59
N ARG A 37 -6.24 7.15 -10.19
CA ARG A 37 -4.89 7.34 -10.75
C ARG A 37 -4.28 6.01 -11.26
N PRO A 38 -4.93 5.34 -12.23
CA PRO A 38 -4.55 3.98 -12.65
C PRO A 38 -3.16 3.87 -13.29
N TYR A 39 -2.61 4.99 -13.78
CA TYR A 39 -1.26 5.04 -14.36
C TYR A 39 -0.16 5.30 -13.31
N ALA A 40 -0.54 5.58 -12.06
CA ALA A 40 0.41 5.79 -10.96
C ALA A 40 0.46 4.58 -10.04
N TRP A 41 -0.69 3.95 -9.79
CA TRP A 41 -0.84 2.94 -8.75
C TRP A 41 -1.71 1.74 -9.17
N ILE A 42 -1.29 0.54 -8.75
CA ILE A 42 -2.07 -0.69 -8.84
C ILE A 42 -2.33 -1.19 -7.41
N PRO A 43 -3.59 -1.21 -6.94
CA PRO A 43 -3.91 -1.82 -5.66
C PRO A 43 -3.74 -3.34 -5.77
N VAL A 44 -2.83 -3.91 -4.98
CA VAL A 44 -2.52 -5.35 -5.00
C VAL A 44 -3.14 -6.12 -3.83
N GLY A 45 -3.54 -5.41 -2.76
CA GLY A 45 -4.18 -6.04 -1.62
C GLY A 45 -4.51 -5.08 -0.49
N PHE A 46 -5.43 -5.53 0.36
CA PHE A 46 -5.63 -4.99 1.70
C PHE A 46 -4.84 -5.82 2.72
N LEU A 47 -4.41 -5.17 3.79
CA LEU A 47 -3.85 -5.84 4.96
C LEU A 47 -4.63 -5.41 6.19
N ASP A 48 -5.13 -6.35 6.97
CA ASP A 48 -5.98 -6.09 8.12
C ASP A 48 -5.65 -7.12 9.21
N ASP A 49 -5.59 -6.71 10.47
CA ASP A 49 -5.25 -7.63 11.56
C ASP A 49 -6.41 -8.52 11.99
N ASP A 50 -7.65 -8.19 11.62
CA ASP A 50 -8.78 -9.07 11.86
C ASP A 50 -8.67 -10.32 10.96
N PRO A 51 -8.33 -11.50 11.51
CA PRO A 51 -8.15 -12.71 10.72
C PRO A 51 -9.44 -13.18 10.03
N THR A 52 -10.60 -12.71 10.48
CA THR A 52 -11.87 -13.02 9.82
C THR A 52 -12.01 -12.33 8.48
N THR A 53 -11.20 -11.30 8.19
CA THR A 53 -11.21 -10.57 6.92
C THR A 53 -10.31 -11.20 5.86
N HIS A 54 -9.33 -12.02 6.26
CA HIS A 54 -8.32 -12.56 5.36
C HIS A 54 -8.96 -13.44 4.27
N GLY A 55 -8.52 -13.24 3.03
CA GLY A 55 -9.07 -13.90 1.85
C GLY A 55 -10.42 -13.34 1.36
N LYS A 56 -11.06 -12.42 2.10
CA LYS A 56 -12.26 -11.73 1.59
C LYS A 56 -11.88 -10.78 0.45
N ASP A 57 -12.81 -10.62 -0.47
CA ASP A 57 -12.74 -9.62 -1.53
C ASP A 57 -13.35 -8.29 -1.05
N VAL A 58 -12.66 -7.20 -1.35
CA VAL A 58 -13.15 -5.83 -1.14
C VAL A 58 -13.08 -5.11 -2.48
N ASP A 59 -14.22 -5.01 -3.16
CA ASP A 59 -14.38 -4.38 -4.47
C ASP A 59 -13.40 -4.91 -5.55
N GLY A 60 -13.12 -6.20 -5.56
CA GLY A 60 -12.22 -6.86 -6.50
C GLY A 60 -10.74 -6.87 -6.09
N VAL A 61 -10.41 -6.49 -4.85
CA VAL A 61 -9.05 -6.55 -4.28
C VAL A 61 -9.08 -7.38 -2.99
N PRO A 62 -8.22 -8.41 -2.85
CA PRO A 62 -8.25 -9.32 -1.72
C PRO A 62 -7.63 -8.72 -0.46
N VAL A 63 -8.07 -9.18 0.72
CA VAL A 63 -7.34 -9.03 1.97
C VAL A 63 -6.29 -10.13 2.07
N LEU A 64 -5.01 -9.77 1.99
CA LEU A 64 -3.90 -10.74 1.88
C LEU A 64 -3.52 -11.35 3.23
N GLY A 65 -3.79 -10.66 4.32
CA GLY A 65 -3.40 -11.09 5.67
C GLY A 65 -3.26 -9.91 6.62
N SER A 66 -2.50 -10.12 7.69
CA SER A 66 -2.15 -9.06 8.64
C SER A 66 -1.29 -7.97 8.02
N ILE A 67 -1.34 -6.79 8.62
CA ILE A 67 -0.49 -5.65 8.28
C ILE A 67 0.99 -5.95 8.42
N ASP A 68 1.42 -6.93 9.23
CA ASP A 68 2.84 -7.31 9.30
C ASP A 68 3.43 -7.78 7.96
N LEU A 69 2.58 -8.18 7.01
CA LEU A 69 3.01 -8.54 5.66
C LEU A 69 3.69 -7.39 4.90
N VAL A 70 3.55 -6.13 5.35
CA VAL A 70 4.26 -4.98 4.76
C VAL A 70 5.79 -5.14 4.78
N TYR A 71 6.33 -5.90 5.74
CA TYR A 71 7.76 -6.14 5.86
C TYR A 71 8.27 -7.19 4.85
N GLU A 72 7.37 -7.98 4.29
CA GLU A 72 7.65 -8.98 3.26
C GLU A 72 7.46 -8.45 1.83
N LEU A 73 6.85 -7.26 1.68
CA LEU A 73 6.50 -6.64 0.39
C LEU A 73 7.19 -5.27 0.21
N PRO A 74 8.53 -5.22 0.13
CA PRO A 74 9.33 -3.99 0.17
C PRO A 74 9.19 -3.07 -1.06
N GLU A 75 8.55 -3.53 -2.13
CA GLU A 75 8.29 -2.78 -3.35
C GLU A 75 6.94 -2.04 -3.36
N ALA A 76 6.00 -2.42 -2.49
CA ALA A 76 4.64 -1.89 -2.52
C ALA A 76 4.45 -0.62 -1.67
N GLY A 77 3.98 0.48 -2.27
CA GLY A 77 3.61 1.68 -1.50
C GLY A 77 2.44 1.40 -0.55
N LEU A 78 2.35 2.20 0.52
CA LEU A 78 1.45 1.96 1.65
C LEU A 78 0.44 3.10 1.79
N VAL A 79 -0.84 2.76 1.81
CA VAL A 79 -1.91 3.71 2.12
C VAL A 79 -2.49 3.39 3.49
N ALA A 80 -2.26 4.28 4.45
CA ALA A 80 -2.86 4.18 5.77
C ALA A 80 -4.37 4.45 5.67
N CYS A 81 -5.19 3.42 5.91
CA CYS A 81 -6.65 3.56 5.92
C CYS A 81 -7.21 3.65 7.35
N GLU A 82 -6.38 3.40 8.37
CA GLU A 82 -6.77 3.42 9.77
C GLU A 82 -5.85 4.34 10.60
N PRO A 83 -6.39 5.04 11.63
CA PRO A 83 -5.59 5.77 12.60
C PRO A 83 -4.62 4.83 13.33
N GLY A 84 -3.44 5.35 13.68
CA GLY A 84 -2.44 4.60 14.44
C GLY A 84 -1.64 3.59 13.62
N VAL A 85 -2.05 3.26 12.39
CA VAL A 85 -1.28 2.37 11.51
C VAL A 85 0.11 2.92 11.20
N ARG A 86 0.25 4.24 11.03
CA ARG A 86 1.57 4.84 10.80
C ARG A 86 2.47 4.82 12.04
N ASP A 87 1.88 4.77 13.23
CA ASP A 87 2.63 4.77 14.50
C ASP A 87 3.20 3.38 14.80
N ARG A 88 2.57 2.31 14.27
CA ARG A 88 2.98 0.92 14.48
C ARG A 88 3.81 0.32 13.34
N VAL A 89 3.66 0.83 12.12
CA VAL A 89 4.43 0.36 10.95
C VAL A 89 5.67 1.24 10.79
N LEU A 90 6.82 0.72 11.22
CA LEU A 90 8.08 1.45 11.27
C LEU A 90 8.84 1.33 9.94
N LEU A 91 8.27 1.92 8.89
CA LEU A 91 8.85 1.96 7.55
C LEU A 91 9.14 3.42 7.13
N PRO A 92 10.16 3.64 6.29
CA PRO A 92 10.53 4.98 5.82
C PRO A 92 9.35 5.75 5.21
N ASP A 93 9.36 7.08 5.33
CA ASP A 93 8.26 7.94 4.85
C ASP A 93 7.98 7.77 3.36
N GLU A 94 9.01 7.45 2.56
CA GLU A 94 8.91 7.22 1.11
C GLU A 94 8.05 6.00 0.76
N ARG A 95 7.82 5.09 1.71
CA ARG A 95 6.93 3.94 1.53
C ARG A 95 5.47 4.37 1.51
N TRP A 96 5.13 5.52 2.07
CA TRP A 96 3.75 5.90 2.28
C TRP A 96 3.20 6.82 1.19
N VAL A 97 1.96 6.57 0.79
CA VAL A 97 1.29 7.26 -0.31
C VAL A 97 -0.01 7.89 0.17
N THR A 98 -0.32 9.08 -0.35
CA THR A 98 -1.59 9.78 -0.14
C THR A 98 -2.33 9.90 -1.48
N PRO A 99 -3.37 9.08 -1.73
CA PRO A 99 -4.06 9.01 -3.03
C PRO A 99 -5.03 10.16 -3.34
#